data_AF-A0A7C1I6D8-F1
#
_entry.id   AF-A0A7C1I6D8-F1
#
_cell.length_a   1.000
_cell.length_b   1.000
_cell.length_c   1.000
_cell.angle_alpha   90.00
_cell.angle_beta   90.00
_cell.angle_gamma   90.00
#
_symmetry.space_group_name_H-M   'P 1'
#
loop_
_entity.id
_entity.type
_entity.pdbx_description
1 polymer ?
#
loop_
_entity_poly.entity_id
_entity_poly.type
_entity_poly.pdbx_seq_one_letter_code
_entity_poly.pdbx_strand_id
1 'polypeptide(L)'
;MSVLAPGTRKSCYKCGREAEVMVRYARLYLCREHYIEYIEERIMKTIERYGLLSGVKRLLIALSGGKDSLSLAYVLSRNKEKIGLTEIIGLHIDLGINGYSEESRESVEKACSELGMKCFILSLKDLQGLSLPEIIKKSNRPPCSIRGLIKRYIINATSIELGVDAVAMGHHMNDILLFYLRNFLLGLTSSPP
;
A
#
# COMPACT_ATOMS: atom_id res chain seq x y z
N MET A 1 12.95 -2.12 11.15
CA MET A 1 13.35 -3.51 10.85
C MET A 1 14.87 -3.57 10.86
N SER A 2 15.47 -4.63 11.39
CA SER A 2 16.92 -4.82 11.28
C SER A 2 17.18 -6.11 10.53
N VAL A 3 17.65 -5.95 9.30
CA VAL A 3 18.28 -7.04 8.57
C VAL A 3 19.56 -7.37 9.33
N LEU A 4 19.74 -8.64 9.65
CA LEU A 4 20.90 -9.11 10.39
C LEU A 4 22.10 -9.17 9.45
N ALA A 5 23.28 -8.84 9.96
CA ALA A 5 24.51 -9.04 9.19
C ALA A 5 24.74 -10.55 8.96
N PRO A 6 25.28 -10.94 7.78
CA PRO A 6 25.63 -12.33 7.51
C PRO A 6 26.56 -12.90 8.60
N GLY A 7 26.30 -14.12 9.09
CA GLY A 7 27.14 -14.78 10.11
C GLY A 7 26.80 -14.45 11.56
N THR A 8 25.65 -13.81 11.84
CA THR A 8 25.14 -13.68 13.20
C THR A 8 24.57 -15.03 13.67
N ARG A 9 25.09 -15.60 14.76
CA ARG A 9 24.67 -16.91 15.33
C ARG A 9 23.26 -16.89 15.95
N LYS A 10 22.25 -16.41 15.24
CA LYS A 10 20.86 -16.37 15.69
C LYS A 10 20.03 -17.26 14.78
N SER A 11 19.35 -18.23 15.38
CA SER A 11 18.48 -19.16 14.67
C SER A 11 17.06 -18.61 14.58
N CYS A 12 16.37 -18.99 13.50
CA CYS A 12 14.97 -18.73 13.28
C CYS A 12 14.15 -19.43 14.36
N TYR A 13 13.28 -18.68 15.03
CA TYR A 13 12.41 -19.17 16.09
C TYR A 13 11.48 -20.31 15.64
N LYS A 14 11.00 -20.29 14.40
CA LYS A 14 10.06 -21.30 13.87
C LYS A 14 10.76 -22.60 13.42
N CYS A 15 11.95 -22.55 12.81
CA CYS A 15 12.56 -23.73 12.17
C CYS A 15 14.03 -24.02 12.52
N GLY A 16 14.69 -23.17 13.32
CA GLY A 16 16.08 -23.38 13.72
C GLY A 16 17.16 -23.02 12.68
N ARG A 17 16.80 -22.76 11.40
CA ARG A 17 17.74 -22.29 10.35
C ARG A 17 18.31 -20.90 10.69
N GLU A 18 19.33 -20.44 9.97
CA GLU A 18 19.89 -19.08 10.17
C GLU A 18 18.79 -18.01 9.99
N ALA A 19 18.73 -17.05 10.92
CA ALA A 19 17.80 -15.93 10.85
C ALA A 19 18.38 -14.79 10.02
N GLU A 20 17.54 -14.17 9.20
CA GLU A 20 17.91 -13.01 8.37
C GLU A 20 17.33 -11.71 8.92
N VAL A 21 16.23 -11.80 9.67
CA VAL A 21 15.48 -10.64 10.16
C VAL A 21 15.22 -10.76 11.66
N MET A 22 15.45 -9.66 12.38
CA MET A 22 15.01 -9.50 13.77
C MET A 22 13.79 -8.58 13.84
N VAL A 23 12.65 -9.12 14.29
CA VAL A 23 11.45 -8.36 14.62
C VAL A 23 11.59 -7.82 16.04
N ARG A 24 12.21 -6.62 16.14
CA ARG A 24 12.64 -6.03 17.41
C ARG A 24 11.58 -6.00 18.51
N TYR A 25 10.38 -5.48 18.22
CA TYR A 25 9.34 -5.32 19.25
C TYR A 25 8.81 -6.66 19.77
N ALA A 26 8.85 -7.71 18.95
CA ALA A 26 8.45 -9.06 19.33
C ALA A 26 9.61 -9.89 19.88
N ARG A 27 10.85 -9.37 19.79
CA ARG A 27 12.10 -10.09 20.12
C ARG A 27 12.21 -11.44 19.38
N LEU A 28 11.73 -11.50 18.14
CA LEU A 28 11.75 -12.71 17.31
C LEU A 28 12.84 -12.63 16.23
N TYR A 29 13.55 -13.73 16.05
CA TYR A 29 14.50 -13.96 14.95
C TYR A 29 13.84 -14.89 13.93
N LEU A 30 13.80 -14.49 12.65
CA LEU A 30 13.13 -15.25 11.59
C LEU A 30 14.03 -15.34 10.34
N CYS A 31 14.04 -16.51 9.69
CA CYS A 31 14.56 -16.64 8.32
C CYS A 31 13.58 -15.98 7.34
N ARG A 32 13.98 -15.78 6.08
CA ARG A 32 13.16 -15.08 5.07
C ARG A 32 11.75 -15.65 4.92
N GLU A 33 11.62 -16.97 4.78
CA GLU A 33 10.32 -17.63 4.61
C GLU A 33 9.36 -17.38 5.78
N HIS A 34 9.81 -17.66 7.01
CA HIS A 34 9.00 -17.45 8.21
C HIS A 34 8.77 -15.96 8.52
N TYR A 35 9.63 -15.06 8.02
CA TYR A 35 9.38 -13.62 8.10
C TYR A 35 8.24 -13.19 7.16
N ILE A 36 8.22 -13.69 5.93
CA ILE A 36 7.13 -13.42 4.98
C ILE A 36 5.81 -13.96 5.54
N GLU A 37 5.80 -15.22 5.99
CA GLU A 37 4.64 -15.84 6.63
C GLU A 37 4.17 -15.04 7.84
N TYR A 38 5.10 -14.57 8.69
CA TYR A 38 4.78 -13.73 9.84
C TYR A 38 4.07 -12.43 9.46
N ILE A 39 4.49 -11.78 8.37
CA ILE A 39 3.86 -10.55 7.88
C ILE A 39 2.47 -10.85 7.27
N GLU A 40 2.37 -11.89 6.45
CA GLU A 40 1.09 -12.33 5.87
C GLU A 40 0.07 -12.65 6.97
N GLU A 41 0.45 -13.45 7.96
CA GLU A 41 -0.40 -13.77 9.11
C GLU A 41 -0.87 -12.51 9.84
N ARG A 42 0.01 -11.51 10.04
CA ARG A 42 -0.37 -10.26 10.72
C ARG A 42 -1.40 -9.46 9.93
N ILE A 43 -1.23 -9.37 8.61
CA ILE A 43 -2.20 -8.70 7.73
C ILE A 43 -3.54 -9.41 7.81
N MET A 44 -3.55 -10.73 7.65
CA MET A 44 -4.76 -11.55 7.70
C MET A 44 -5.48 -11.45 9.06
N LYS A 45 -4.74 -11.55 10.17
CA LYS A 45 -5.28 -11.37 11.53
C LYS A 45 -5.85 -9.96 11.73
N THR A 46 -5.29 -8.94 11.10
CA THR A 46 -5.79 -7.57 11.17
C THR A 46 -7.12 -7.43 10.41
N ILE A 47 -7.19 -7.99 9.20
CA ILE A 47 -8.40 -8.02 8.39
C ILE A 47 -9.54 -8.71 9.15
N GLU A 48 -9.26 -9.89 9.72
CA GLU A 48 -10.22 -10.67 10.49
C GLU A 48 -10.67 -9.94 11.76
N ARG A 49 -9.71 -9.49 12.59
CA ARG A 49 -9.99 -8.85 13.88
C ARG A 49 -10.90 -7.63 13.77
N TYR A 50 -10.72 -6.83 12.72
CA TYR A 50 -11.50 -5.60 12.52
C TYR A 50 -12.60 -5.76 11.47
N GLY A 51 -12.79 -6.96 10.93
CA GLY A 51 -13.80 -7.23 9.91
C GLY A 51 -13.66 -6.37 8.65
N LEU A 52 -12.44 -5.95 8.28
CA LEU A 52 -12.19 -4.92 7.27
C LEU A 52 -12.75 -5.23 5.88
N LEU A 53 -12.87 -6.52 5.55
CA LEU A 53 -13.35 -7.01 4.25
C LEU A 53 -14.66 -7.80 4.37
N SER A 54 -15.38 -7.66 5.48
CA SER A 54 -16.65 -8.35 5.69
C SER A 54 -17.69 -7.89 4.67
N GLY A 55 -18.20 -8.82 3.87
CA GLY A 55 -19.18 -8.51 2.81
C GLY A 55 -18.58 -7.88 1.53
N VAL A 56 -17.27 -7.64 1.49
CA VAL A 56 -16.58 -7.13 0.30
C VAL A 56 -16.38 -8.29 -0.69
N LYS A 57 -16.71 -8.07 -1.96
CA LYS A 57 -16.49 -9.03 -3.06
C LYS A 57 -15.50 -8.49 -4.07
N ARG A 58 -15.59 -7.21 -4.39
CA ARG A 58 -14.76 -6.51 -5.37
C ARG A 58 -13.95 -5.46 -4.65
N LEU A 59 -12.64 -5.64 -4.63
CA LEU A 59 -11.71 -4.74 -3.93
C LEU A 59 -10.83 -3.99 -4.93
N LEU A 60 -10.73 -2.67 -4.78
CA LEU A 60 -9.75 -1.85 -5.48
C LEU A 60 -8.54 -1.61 -4.58
N ILE A 61 -7.34 -1.85 -5.07
CA ILE A 61 -6.08 -1.56 -4.37
C ILE A 61 -5.40 -0.37 -5.04
N ALA A 62 -5.18 0.71 -4.29
CA ALA A 62 -4.44 1.87 -4.78
C ALA A 62 -2.92 1.59 -4.75
N LEU A 63 -2.30 1.51 -5.93
CA LEU A 63 -0.90 1.15 -6.13
C LEU A 63 -0.06 2.40 -6.40
N SER A 64 0.93 2.65 -5.55
CA SER A 64 1.84 3.80 -5.70
C SER A 64 3.16 3.44 -6.38
N GLY A 65 3.37 2.17 -6.77
CA GLY A 65 4.67 1.64 -7.19
C GLY A 65 5.64 1.38 -6.02
N GLY A 66 5.32 1.87 -4.83
CA GLY A 66 6.12 1.64 -3.63
C GLY A 66 5.87 0.27 -2.99
N LYS A 67 6.89 -0.22 -2.29
CA LYS A 67 6.91 -1.53 -1.62
C LYS A 67 5.68 -1.81 -0.75
N ASP A 68 5.12 -0.82 -0.05
CA ASP A 68 4.03 -1.04 0.90
C ASP A 68 2.72 -1.36 0.17
N SER A 69 2.40 -0.59 -0.89
CA SER A 69 1.22 -0.84 -1.73
C SER A 69 1.35 -2.14 -2.54
N LEU A 70 2.55 -2.44 -3.06
CA LEU A 70 2.80 -3.66 -3.81
C LEU A 70 2.80 -4.91 -2.92
N SER A 71 3.34 -4.81 -1.70
CA SER A 71 3.28 -5.90 -0.71
C SER A 71 1.85 -6.17 -0.28
N LEU A 72 1.03 -5.12 -0.07
CA LEU A 72 -0.38 -5.28 0.22
C LEU A 72 -1.11 -6.01 -0.92
N ALA A 73 -0.88 -5.58 -2.16
CA ALA A 73 -1.44 -6.24 -3.34
C ALA A 73 -1.03 -7.71 -3.42
N TYR A 74 0.24 -8.02 -3.20
CA TYR A 74 0.75 -9.39 -3.18
C TYR A 74 0.02 -10.27 -2.15
N VAL A 75 -0.05 -9.81 -0.90
CA VAL A 75 -0.66 -10.59 0.19
C VAL A 75 -2.15 -10.81 -0.03
N LEU A 76 -2.88 -9.76 -0.45
CA LEU A 76 -4.32 -9.87 -0.69
C LEU A 76 -4.63 -10.73 -1.91
N SER A 77 -3.86 -10.62 -3.00
CA SER A 77 -4.04 -11.45 -4.19
C SER A 77 -3.80 -12.93 -3.91
N ARG A 78 -2.77 -13.27 -3.12
CA ARG A 78 -2.50 -14.66 -2.72
C ARG A 78 -3.54 -15.26 -1.78
N ASN A 79 -4.21 -14.43 -1.00
CA ASN A 79 -5.22 -14.86 -0.03
C ASN A 79 -6.65 -14.57 -0.49
N LYS A 80 -6.85 -14.16 -1.76
CA LYS A 80 -8.11 -13.67 -2.32
C LYS A 80 -9.32 -14.56 -1.98
N GLU A 81 -9.18 -15.86 -2.20
CA GLU A 81 -10.23 -16.84 -1.92
C GLU A 81 -10.52 -16.97 -0.42
N LYS A 82 -9.46 -17.02 0.40
CA LYS A 82 -9.56 -17.13 1.87
C LYS A 82 -10.29 -15.94 2.50
N ILE A 83 -10.12 -14.74 1.94
CA ILE A 83 -10.83 -13.52 2.38
C ILE A 83 -12.17 -13.31 1.67
N GLY A 84 -12.60 -14.24 0.82
CA GLY A 84 -13.93 -14.22 0.19
C GLY A 84 -14.11 -13.19 -0.92
N LEU A 85 -13.01 -12.63 -1.45
CA LEU A 85 -13.01 -11.69 -2.57
C LEU A 85 -13.16 -12.42 -3.91
N THR A 86 -14.06 -11.96 -4.75
CA THR A 86 -14.26 -12.48 -6.11
C THR A 86 -13.41 -11.72 -7.13
N GLU A 87 -13.09 -10.45 -6.88
CA GLU A 87 -12.28 -9.62 -7.76
C GLU A 87 -11.34 -8.71 -6.97
N ILE A 88 -10.10 -8.60 -7.43
CA ILE A 88 -9.13 -7.61 -6.95
C ILE A 88 -8.66 -6.83 -8.17
N ILE A 89 -8.73 -5.51 -8.09
CA ILE A 89 -8.37 -4.58 -9.16
C ILE A 89 -7.28 -3.65 -8.63
N GLY A 90 -6.18 -3.49 -9.37
CA GLY A 90 -5.18 -2.47 -9.08
C GLY A 90 -5.52 -1.13 -9.74
N LEU A 91 -5.25 -0.02 -9.05
CA LEU A 91 -5.32 1.33 -9.62
C LEU A 91 -4.01 2.07 -9.38
N HIS A 92 -3.35 2.48 -10.46
CA HIS A 92 -2.24 3.41 -10.43
C HIS A 92 -2.64 4.77 -11.00
N ILE A 93 -2.15 5.84 -10.39
CA ILE A 93 -2.34 7.20 -10.87
C ILE A 93 -0.96 7.76 -11.22
N ASP A 94 -0.71 7.95 -12.50
CA ASP A 94 0.47 8.63 -13.00
C ASP A 94 0.27 10.14 -12.86
N LEU A 95 1.10 10.76 -12.02
CA LEU A 95 1.05 12.19 -11.69
C LEU A 95 1.85 13.07 -12.66
N GLY A 96 2.52 12.49 -13.66
CA GLY A 96 3.41 13.19 -14.59
C GLY A 96 4.61 13.85 -13.90
N ILE A 97 5.20 13.21 -12.90
CA ILE A 97 6.43 13.68 -12.26
C ILE A 97 7.61 13.05 -13.01
N ASN A 98 8.36 13.84 -13.77
CA ASN A 98 9.47 13.35 -14.60
C ASN A 98 10.43 12.42 -13.84
N GLY A 99 10.76 11.28 -14.45
CA GLY A 99 11.57 10.20 -13.86
C GLY A 99 10.81 9.34 -12.85
N TYR A 100 10.23 9.95 -11.81
CA TYR A 100 9.57 9.23 -10.73
C TYR A 100 8.29 8.48 -11.16
N SER A 101 7.46 9.12 -11.98
CA SER A 101 6.21 8.53 -12.45
C SER A 101 6.47 7.30 -13.34
N GLU A 102 7.50 7.35 -14.18
CA GLU A 102 7.87 6.26 -15.09
C GLU A 102 8.33 5.03 -14.31
N GLU A 103 9.28 5.20 -13.37
CA GLU A 103 9.76 4.12 -12.50
C GLU A 103 8.62 3.49 -11.66
N SER A 104 7.75 4.35 -11.11
CA SER A 104 6.59 3.91 -10.35
C SER A 104 5.64 3.09 -11.21
N ARG A 105 5.36 3.56 -12.43
CA ARG A 105 4.46 2.89 -13.36
C ARG A 105 5.01 1.52 -13.77
N GLU A 106 6.29 1.44 -14.13
CA GLU A 106 6.94 0.18 -14.49
C GLU A 106 6.85 -0.84 -13.34
N SER A 107 7.11 -0.39 -12.11
CA SER A 107 7.00 -1.23 -10.91
C SER A 107 5.59 -1.77 -10.70
N VAL A 108 4.55 -0.95 -10.96
CA VAL A 108 3.16 -1.40 -10.87
C VAL A 108 2.80 -2.36 -11.98
N GLU A 109 3.14 -2.04 -13.24
CA GLU A 109 2.85 -2.89 -14.39
C GLU A 109 3.45 -4.29 -14.22
N LYS A 110 4.72 -4.35 -13.78
CA LYS A 110 5.39 -5.61 -13.46
C LYS A 110 4.67 -6.39 -12.37
N ALA A 111 4.36 -5.75 -11.24
CA ALA A 111 3.67 -6.43 -10.14
C ALA A 111 2.27 -6.92 -10.53
N CYS A 112 1.51 -6.14 -11.31
CA CYS A 112 0.21 -6.54 -11.82
C CYS A 112 0.31 -7.76 -12.75
N SER A 113 1.30 -7.76 -13.64
CA SER A 113 1.59 -8.88 -14.54
C SER A 113 1.94 -10.15 -13.77
N GLU A 114 2.87 -10.07 -12.81
CA GLU A 114 3.29 -11.20 -11.97
C GLU A 114 2.15 -11.77 -11.11
N LEU A 115 1.21 -10.93 -10.69
CA LEU A 115 0.04 -11.33 -9.91
C LEU A 115 -1.16 -11.76 -10.76
N GLY A 116 -1.11 -11.63 -12.08
CA GLY A 116 -2.27 -11.84 -12.96
C GLY A 116 -3.45 -10.92 -12.61
N MET A 117 -3.16 -9.74 -12.06
CA MET A 117 -4.15 -8.81 -11.52
C MET A 117 -4.55 -7.77 -12.57
N LYS A 118 -5.86 -7.55 -12.74
CA LYS A 118 -6.36 -6.47 -13.60
C LYS A 118 -5.96 -5.13 -13.01
N CYS A 119 -5.29 -4.28 -13.80
CA CYS A 119 -4.81 -2.98 -13.34
C CYS A 119 -5.22 -1.85 -14.29
N PHE A 120 -5.70 -0.76 -13.70
CA PHE A 120 -5.97 0.50 -14.38
C PHE A 120 -4.85 1.48 -14.09
N ILE A 121 -4.32 2.11 -15.14
CA ILE A 121 -3.28 3.14 -15.04
C ILE A 121 -3.89 4.41 -15.60
N LEU A 122 -4.10 5.40 -14.73
CA LEU A 122 -4.70 6.67 -15.10
C LEU A 122 -3.66 7.77 -15.10
N SER A 123 -3.50 8.46 -16.22
CA SER A 123 -2.64 9.63 -16.34
C SER A 123 -3.40 10.89 -15.92
N LEU A 124 -2.86 11.62 -14.94
CA LEU A 124 -3.42 12.91 -14.54
C LEU A 124 -3.42 13.91 -15.70
N LYS A 125 -2.38 13.85 -16.55
CA LYS A 125 -2.28 14.70 -17.74
C LYS A 125 -3.39 14.40 -18.75
N ASP A 126 -3.77 13.13 -18.89
CA ASP A 126 -4.83 12.73 -19.83
C ASP A 126 -6.22 13.09 -19.27
N LEU A 127 -6.39 12.98 -17.94
CA LEU A 127 -7.65 13.30 -17.26
C LEU A 127 -7.93 14.80 -17.13
N GLN A 128 -6.91 15.62 -16.89
CA GLN A 128 -7.08 17.05 -16.55
C GLN A 128 -6.31 18.01 -17.46
N GLY A 129 -5.58 17.49 -18.47
CA GLY A 129 -4.74 18.28 -19.38
C GLY A 129 -3.45 18.81 -18.75
N LEU A 130 -3.22 18.58 -17.45
CA LEU A 130 -2.07 19.09 -16.71
C LEU A 130 -1.46 18.00 -15.83
N SER A 131 -0.13 17.99 -15.74
CA SER A 131 0.63 17.19 -14.77
C SER A 131 0.60 17.80 -13.37
N LEU A 132 0.94 17.01 -12.35
CA LEU A 132 0.98 17.51 -10.98
C LEU A 132 1.95 18.69 -10.79
N PRO A 133 3.20 18.67 -11.34
CA PRO A 133 4.09 19.83 -11.26
C PRO A 133 3.50 21.12 -11.85
N GLU A 134 2.73 21.02 -12.94
CA GLU A 134 2.07 22.17 -13.57
C GLU A 134 0.93 22.72 -12.71
N ILE A 135 0.14 21.83 -12.10
CA ILE A 135 -0.94 22.23 -11.18
C ILE A 135 -0.36 22.90 -9.93
N ILE A 136 0.73 22.37 -9.39
CA ILE A 136 1.42 22.96 -8.22
C ILE A 136 1.90 24.38 -8.55
N LYS A 137 2.50 24.60 -9.72
CA LYS A 137 2.97 25.94 -10.14
C LYS A 137 1.84 26.97 -10.25
N LYS A 138 0.62 26.53 -10.54
CA LYS A 138 -0.57 27.39 -10.70
C LYS A 138 -1.35 27.58 -9.40
N SER A 139 -0.92 26.99 -8.28
CA SER A 139 -1.69 26.96 -7.04
C SER A 139 -0.90 27.53 -5.87
N ASN A 140 -1.58 28.30 -5.02
CA ASN A 140 -1.03 28.80 -3.76
C ASN A 140 -1.10 27.76 -2.62
N ARG A 141 -1.59 26.54 -2.89
CA ARG A 141 -1.69 25.49 -1.88
C ARG A 141 -0.38 24.71 -1.76
N PRO A 142 -0.05 24.17 -0.57
CA PRO A 142 1.12 23.31 -0.40
C PRO A 142 1.09 22.10 -1.35
N PRO A 143 2.23 21.73 -1.98
CA PRO A 143 2.31 20.63 -2.95
C PRO A 143 1.71 19.30 -2.47
N CYS A 144 2.00 18.92 -1.21
CA CYS A 144 1.50 17.68 -0.61
C CYS A 144 -0.02 17.69 -0.41
N SER A 145 -0.61 18.86 -0.15
CA SER A 145 -2.06 19.02 0.01
C SER A 145 -2.78 18.78 -1.33
N ILE A 146 -2.26 19.40 -2.40
CA ILE A 146 -2.80 19.24 -3.76
C ILE A 146 -2.70 17.77 -4.21
N ARG A 147 -1.51 17.17 -4.05
CA ARG A 147 -1.29 15.76 -4.43
C ARG A 147 -2.27 14.82 -3.73
N GLY A 148 -2.43 14.99 -2.41
CA GLY A 148 -3.33 14.15 -1.62
C GLY A 148 -4.81 14.36 -1.99
N LEU A 149 -5.21 15.59 -2.33
CA LEU A 149 -6.56 15.89 -2.80
C LEU A 149 -6.85 15.21 -4.15
N ILE A 150 -5.98 15.38 -5.14
CA ILE A 150 -6.14 14.82 -6.48
C ILE A 150 -6.21 13.28 -6.42
N LYS A 151 -5.28 12.65 -5.72
CA LYS A 151 -5.26 11.18 -5.60
C LYS A 151 -6.54 10.65 -4.97
N ARG A 152 -7.01 11.24 -3.86
CA ARG A 152 -8.24 10.80 -3.19
C ARG A 152 -9.46 10.96 -4.08
N TYR A 153 -9.56 12.07 -4.81
CA TYR A 153 -10.63 12.30 -5.76
C TYR A 153 -10.66 11.22 -6.86
N ILE A 154 -9.53 11.01 -7.54
CA ILE A 154 -9.45 10.04 -8.65
C ILE A 154 -9.72 8.62 -8.16
N ILE A 155 -9.15 8.22 -7.02
CA ILE A 155 -9.39 6.88 -6.44
C ILE A 155 -10.88 6.69 -6.15
N ASN A 156 -11.52 7.67 -5.51
CA ASN A 156 -12.93 7.58 -5.15
C ASN A 156 -13.84 7.55 -6.39
N ALA A 157 -13.59 8.44 -7.36
CA ALA A 157 -14.34 8.46 -8.63
C ALA A 157 -14.21 7.12 -9.36
N THR A 158 -12.98 6.61 -9.49
CA THR A 158 -12.72 5.32 -10.16
C THR A 158 -13.37 4.16 -9.41
N SER A 159 -13.38 4.17 -8.06
CA SER A 159 -14.06 3.11 -7.30
C SER A 159 -15.57 3.08 -7.55
N ILE A 160 -16.20 4.24 -7.68
CA ILE A 160 -17.63 4.35 -7.99
C ILE A 160 -17.89 3.86 -9.42
N GLU A 161 -17.11 4.31 -10.40
CA GLU A 161 -17.25 3.92 -11.80
C GLU A 161 -17.05 2.42 -12.02
N LEU A 162 -16.10 1.80 -11.32
CA LEU A 162 -15.84 0.36 -11.41
C LEU A 162 -16.84 -0.48 -10.59
N GLY A 163 -17.64 0.14 -9.72
CA GLY A 163 -18.59 -0.54 -8.84
C GLY A 163 -17.91 -1.51 -7.87
N VAL A 164 -16.80 -1.10 -7.26
CA VAL A 164 -16.10 -1.89 -6.23
C VAL A 164 -16.71 -1.63 -4.85
N ASP A 165 -16.65 -2.61 -3.95
CA ASP A 165 -17.27 -2.51 -2.63
C ASP A 165 -16.36 -1.78 -1.62
N ALA A 166 -15.04 -1.82 -1.83
CA ALA A 166 -14.06 -1.21 -0.94
C ALA A 166 -12.78 -0.80 -1.67
N VAL A 167 -12.02 0.09 -1.03
CA VAL A 167 -10.68 0.51 -1.45
C VAL A 167 -9.65 0.18 -0.37
N ALA A 168 -8.57 -0.49 -0.75
CA ALA A 168 -7.42 -0.75 0.11
C ALA A 168 -6.24 0.16 -0.26
N MET A 169 -5.57 0.70 0.77
CA MET A 169 -4.37 1.53 0.63
C MET A 169 -3.22 0.96 1.46
N GLY A 170 -1.99 1.08 0.96
CA GLY A 170 -0.78 0.55 1.60
C GLY A 170 -0.26 1.37 2.79
N HIS A 171 -1.12 2.00 3.59
CA HIS A 171 -0.69 2.76 4.76
C HIS A 171 -0.20 1.81 5.86
N HIS A 172 1.01 2.05 6.36
CA HIS A 172 1.61 1.26 7.43
C HIS A 172 1.55 2.00 8.78
N MET A 173 1.88 1.29 9.87
CA MET A 173 1.76 1.81 11.24
C MET A 173 2.44 3.16 11.46
N ASN A 174 3.60 3.41 10.85
CA ASN A 174 4.30 4.68 11.01
C ASN A 174 3.55 5.86 10.38
N ASP A 175 2.83 5.65 9.27
CA ASP A 175 2.03 6.71 8.64
C ASP A 175 0.90 7.13 9.58
N ILE A 176 0.22 6.13 10.14
CA ILE A 176 -0.90 6.31 11.07
C ILE A 176 -0.41 7.00 12.35
N LEU A 177 0.71 6.55 12.91
CA LEU A 177 1.30 7.16 14.12
C LEU A 177 1.74 8.60 13.87
N LEU A 178 2.40 8.88 12.74
CA LEU A 178 2.83 10.24 12.39
C LEU A 178 1.63 11.16 12.20
N PHE A 179 0.56 10.67 11.57
CA PHE A 179 -0.69 11.40 11.42
C PHE A 179 -1.30 11.79 12.77
N TYR A 180 -1.49 10.82 13.68
CA TYR A 180 -2.06 11.09 15.00
C TYR A 180 -1.18 12.01 15.84
N LEU A 181 0.14 11.77 15.85
CA LEU A 181 1.08 12.59 16.61
C LEU A 181 1.07 14.05 16.12
N ARG A 182 1.09 14.26 14.80
CA ARG A 182 0.99 15.60 14.22
C ARG A 182 -0.30 16.30 14.64
N ASN A 183 -1.43 15.61 14.56
CA ASN A 183 -2.72 16.20 14.90
C ASN A 183 -2.84 16.52 16.39
N PHE A 184 -2.34 15.63 17.24
CA PHE A 184 -2.28 15.86 18.68
C PHE A 184 -1.46 17.11 19.02
N LEU A 185 -0.26 17.25 18.43
CA LEU A 185 0.62 18.40 18.67
C LEU A 185 0.05 19.72 18.16
N LEU A 186 -0.75 19.68 17.08
CA LEU A 186 -1.34 20.87 16.46
C LEU A 186 -2.77 21.17 16.94
N GLY A 187 -3.33 20.36 17.85
CA GLY A 187 -4.71 20.51 18.32
C GLY A 187 -5.77 20.28 17.23
N LEU A 188 -5.46 19.47 16.21
CA LEU A 188 -6.36 19.16 15.10
C LEU A 188 -7.18 17.90 15.41
N THR A 189 -8.49 17.92 15.14
CA THR A 189 -9.41 16.79 15.39
C THR A 189 -9.72 15.96 14.14
N SER A 190 -8.88 16.02 13.11
CA SER A 190 -9.10 15.29 11.85
C SER A 190 -8.88 13.78 11.98
N SER A 191 -9.77 12.99 11.37
CA SER A 191 -9.63 11.55 11.17
C SER A 191 -8.55 11.22 10.12
N PRO A 192 -7.83 10.07 10.27
CA PRO A 192 -6.85 9.64 9.28
C PRO A 192 -7.46 9.42 7.89
N PRO A 193 -6.65 9.57 6.82
CA PRO A 193 -7.07 9.32 5.44
C PRO A 193 -7.32 7.84 5.16
#